data_AF-A0AAW0QVM5-F1
#
_entry.id   AF-A0AAW0QVM5-F1
#
_cell.length_a   1.000
_cell.length_b   1.000
_cell.length_c   1.000
_cell.angle_alpha   90.00
_cell.angle_beta   90.00
_cell.angle_gamma   90.00
#
_symmetry.space_group_name_H-M   'P 1'
#
loop_
_entity.id
_entity.type
_entity.pdbx_description
1 polymer ?
#
loop_
_entity_poly.entity_id
_entity_poly.type
_entity_poly.pdbx_seq_one_letter_code
_entity_poly.pdbx_strand_id
1 'polypeptide(L)'
;MKFFAVLLALSATAMAAPAAEVAADQPAVACACANDAGRWRVDDLCTQAYGWSTYEYPDAWCYRHSQQAAEMNTVFTDEKCASFYPGSGYNKQTCRSIKLCKNWPDQPQLGDLWIDCEKH
;
A
#
# COMPACT_ATOMS: atom_id res chain seq x y z
N MET A 1 8.71 -62.11 40.13
CA MET A 1 8.30 -60.71 40.40
C MET A 1 8.21 -60.00 39.06
N LYS A 2 7.03 -59.50 38.70
CA LYS A 2 6.77 -58.73 37.47
C LYS A 2 6.70 -57.26 37.86
N PHE A 3 7.57 -56.39 37.34
CA PHE A 3 7.25 -54.96 37.27
C PHE A 3 7.78 -54.34 35.98
N PHE A 4 6.96 -53.44 35.48
CA PHE A 4 6.80 -53.01 34.10
C PHE A 4 7.91 -52.07 33.63
N ALA A 5 8.18 -52.14 32.33
CA ALA A 5 9.04 -51.24 31.58
C ALA A 5 8.51 -49.80 31.62
N VAL A 6 9.41 -48.86 31.93
CA VAL A 6 9.15 -47.42 31.96
C VAL A 6 9.17 -46.88 30.52
N LEU A 7 8.04 -46.32 30.10
CA LEU A 7 7.86 -45.61 28.84
C LEU A 7 8.58 -44.25 28.90
N LEU A 8 9.51 -44.05 27.95
CA LEU A 8 10.11 -42.75 27.63
C LEU A 8 9.05 -41.82 27.04
N ALA A 9 8.57 -40.85 27.82
CA ALA A 9 7.79 -39.73 27.32
C ALA A 9 8.76 -38.70 26.69
N LEU A 10 8.92 -38.75 25.37
CA LEU A 10 9.51 -37.66 24.60
C LEU A 10 8.47 -36.55 24.48
N SER A 11 8.65 -35.48 25.25
CA SER A 11 7.93 -34.23 25.06
C SER A 11 8.45 -33.54 23.79
N ALA A 12 7.80 -33.79 22.67
CA ALA A 12 7.92 -32.97 21.48
C ALA A 12 7.21 -31.64 21.74
N THR A 13 7.92 -30.66 22.30
CA THR A 13 7.49 -29.26 22.23
C THR A 13 7.60 -28.84 20.77
N ALA A 14 6.50 -28.97 20.03
CA ALA A 14 6.35 -28.30 18.75
C ALA A 14 6.47 -26.79 19.02
N MET A 15 7.62 -26.19 18.68
CA MET A 15 7.68 -24.76 18.54
C MET A 15 6.79 -24.43 17.34
N ALA A 16 5.58 -23.96 17.61
CA ALA A 16 4.81 -23.25 16.61
C ALA A 16 5.68 -22.07 16.18
N ALA A 17 6.27 -22.16 14.99
CA ALA A 17 6.84 -21.01 14.33
C ALA A 17 5.74 -19.92 14.30
N PRO A 18 6.04 -18.65 14.61
CA PRO A 18 5.07 -17.61 14.36
C PRO A 18 4.76 -17.70 12.87
N ALA A 19 3.52 -18.08 12.53
CA ALA A 19 3.02 -17.90 11.19
C ALA A 19 3.28 -16.42 10.90
N ALA A 20 4.09 -16.13 9.88
CA ALA A 20 4.24 -14.78 9.39
C ALA A 20 2.81 -14.24 9.24
N GLU A 21 2.46 -13.22 10.03
CA GLU A 21 1.18 -12.56 9.88
C GLU A 21 1.18 -12.03 8.45
N VAL A 22 0.45 -12.72 7.58
CA VAL A 22 0.22 -12.24 6.23
C VAL A 22 -0.49 -10.92 6.44
N ALA A 23 0.23 -9.86 6.15
CA ALA A 23 -0.22 -8.50 6.23
C ALA A 23 -1.66 -8.38 5.72
N ALA A 24 -2.59 -8.01 6.59
CA ALA A 24 -3.98 -7.91 6.22
C ALA A 24 -4.15 -6.83 5.13
N ASP A 25 -4.62 -7.23 3.94
CA ASP A 25 -5.01 -6.32 2.86
C ASP A 25 -5.90 -5.21 3.42
N GLN A 26 -5.54 -3.96 3.14
CA GLN A 26 -6.36 -2.80 3.48
C GLN A 26 -6.97 -2.22 2.20
N PRO A 27 -8.30 -2.03 2.13
CA PRO A 27 -8.91 -1.32 1.03
C PRO A 27 -8.44 0.14 1.04
N ALA A 28 -8.06 0.67 -0.11
CA ALA A 28 -7.63 2.05 -0.25
C ALA A 28 -8.04 2.64 -1.59
N VAL A 29 -7.71 3.91 -1.79
CA VAL A 29 -7.94 4.65 -3.02
C VAL A 29 -6.62 5.20 -3.54
N ALA A 30 -6.39 5.04 -4.85
CA ALA A 30 -5.33 5.73 -5.56
C ALA A 30 -5.94 6.80 -6.48
N CYS A 31 -5.34 7.98 -6.53
CA CYS A 31 -5.85 9.11 -7.31
C CYS A 31 -4.78 9.77 -8.18
N ALA A 32 -5.22 10.46 -9.22
CA ALA A 32 -4.38 11.26 -10.11
C ALA A 32 -5.16 12.46 -10.67
N CYS A 33 -4.44 13.41 -11.27
CA CYS A 33 -5.05 14.45 -12.09
C CYS A 33 -5.07 14.01 -13.55
N ALA A 34 -6.24 14.01 -14.16
CA ALA A 34 -6.50 13.64 -15.54
C ALA A 34 -6.67 14.87 -16.44
N ASN A 35 -6.33 14.71 -17.71
CA ASN A 35 -6.67 15.65 -18.77
C ASN A 35 -7.73 15.09 -19.73
N ASP A 36 -8.22 15.92 -20.65
CA ASP A 36 -9.26 15.54 -21.63
C ASP A 36 -8.81 14.44 -22.61
N ALA A 37 -7.50 14.19 -22.72
CA ALA A 37 -6.94 13.09 -23.51
C ALA A 37 -6.89 11.77 -22.73
N GLY A 38 -7.39 11.73 -21.49
CA GLY A 38 -7.39 10.54 -20.64
C GLY A 38 -6.04 10.19 -20.04
N ARG A 39 -5.04 11.09 -20.08
CA ARG A 39 -3.73 10.89 -19.44
C ARG A 39 -3.76 11.35 -18.00
N TRP A 40 -2.89 10.77 -17.18
CA TRP A 40 -2.83 11.03 -15.74
C TRP A 40 -1.50 11.64 -15.31
N ARG A 41 -1.51 12.31 -14.16
CA ARG A 41 -0.33 12.91 -13.55
C ARG A 41 -0.49 13.01 -12.03
N VAL A 42 0.60 12.76 -11.30
CA VAL A 42 0.60 12.78 -9.82
C VAL A 42 1.75 13.61 -9.24
N ASP A 43 2.94 13.53 -9.84
CA ASP A 43 4.15 14.31 -9.55
C ASP A 43 4.35 14.68 -8.07
N ASP A 44 4.85 15.89 -7.81
CA ASP A 44 5.09 16.47 -6.50
C ASP A 44 3.82 16.61 -5.65
N LEU A 45 2.63 16.54 -6.25
CA LEU A 45 1.38 16.51 -5.49
C LEU A 45 1.27 15.21 -4.68
N CYS A 46 1.75 14.09 -5.23
CA CYS A 46 1.83 12.83 -4.50
C CYS A 46 2.86 12.89 -3.36
N THR A 47 4.03 13.47 -3.61
CA THR A 47 5.08 13.62 -2.60
C THR A 47 4.61 14.50 -1.43
N GLN A 48 3.94 15.62 -1.70
CA GLN A 48 3.38 16.51 -0.66
C GLN A 48 2.31 15.85 0.21
N ALA A 49 1.62 14.85 -0.34
CA ALA A 49 0.62 14.07 0.37
C ALA A 49 1.22 12.97 1.25
N TYR A 50 2.56 12.86 1.27
CA TYR A 50 3.27 11.69 1.76
C TYR A 50 2.67 10.43 1.10
N GLY A 51 2.51 10.42 -0.22
CA GLY A 51 1.99 9.28 -0.99
C GLY A 51 3.09 8.52 -1.74
N TRP A 52 2.76 7.33 -2.23
CA TRP A 52 3.57 6.56 -3.19
C TRP A 52 2.83 6.39 -4.51
N SER A 53 3.58 6.14 -5.58
CA SER A 53 3.04 5.97 -6.93
C SER A 53 2.93 4.48 -7.29
N THR A 54 1.83 4.08 -7.93
CA THR A 54 1.58 2.68 -8.35
C THR A 54 2.50 2.18 -9.48
N TYR A 55 3.15 3.08 -10.24
CA TYR A 55 4.04 2.78 -11.36
C TYR A 55 5.07 3.90 -11.60
N GLU A 56 6.05 3.64 -12.47
CA GLU A 56 6.91 4.67 -13.06
C GLU A 56 6.10 5.62 -13.96
N TYR A 57 6.51 6.89 -14.00
CA TYR A 57 5.86 7.95 -14.76
C TYR A 57 5.78 7.63 -16.27
N PRO A 58 4.74 8.10 -16.99
CA PRO A 58 3.72 9.09 -16.59
C PRO A 58 2.38 8.51 -16.10
N ASP A 59 2.11 7.22 -16.29
CA ASP A 59 0.79 6.60 -15.98
C ASP A 59 0.70 6.12 -14.53
N ALA A 60 1.07 7.01 -13.61
CA ALA A 60 1.11 6.72 -12.19
C ALA A 60 -0.16 7.20 -11.47
N TRP A 61 -0.55 6.43 -10.46
CA TRP A 61 -1.59 6.79 -9.48
C TRP A 61 -0.96 6.95 -8.12
N CYS A 62 -1.35 7.98 -7.38
CA CYS A 62 -0.86 8.22 -6.03
C CYS A 62 -1.75 7.52 -5.01
N TYR A 63 -1.18 6.76 -4.10
CA TYR A 63 -1.86 6.12 -3.00
C TYR A 63 -1.18 6.46 -1.66
N ARG A 64 -1.91 6.25 -0.57
CA ARG A 64 -1.38 6.43 0.78
C ARG A 64 -0.31 5.38 1.10
N HIS A 65 0.93 5.78 1.34
CA HIS A 65 2.00 4.82 1.63
C HIS A 65 2.16 4.51 3.13
N SER A 66 1.50 5.22 4.02
CA SER A 66 1.54 4.96 5.47
C SER A 66 0.24 5.42 6.15
N GLN A 67 0.07 5.14 7.44
CA GLN A 67 -1.09 5.64 8.20
C GLN A 67 -1.08 7.16 8.38
N GLN A 68 0.10 7.79 8.33
CA GLN A 68 0.25 9.25 8.47
C GLN A 68 -0.06 9.99 7.16
N ALA A 69 -0.03 9.29 6.03
CA ALA A 69 -0.39 9.83 4.74
C ALA A 69 -1.89 10.17 4.69
N ALA A 70 -2.21 11.26 4.01
CA ALA A 70 -3.59 11.67 3.78
C ALA A 70 -4.34 10.64 2.91
N GLU A 71 -5.67 10.67 2.94
CA GLU A 71 -6.47 9.94 1.96
C GLU A 71 -6.38 10.66 0.60
N MET A 72 -6.01 9.94 -0.46
CA MET A 72 -5.63 10.59 -1.72
C MET A 72 -6.80 11.29 -2.43
N ASN A 73 -8.04 10.86 -2.18
CA ASN A 73 -9.23 11.54 -2.68
C ASN A 73 -9.48 12.92 -2.03
N THR A 74 -8.83 13.22 -0.91
CA THR A 74 -8.88 14.54 -0.25
C THR A 74 -7.75 15.47 -0.72
N VAL A 75 -6.67 14.89 -1.24
CA VAL A 75 -5.50 15.60 -1.76
C VAL A 75 -5.73 15.97 -3.22
N PHE A 76 -6.09 14.97 -4.04
CA PHE A 76 -6.42 15.16 -5.43
C PHE A 76 -7.87 15.60 -5.49
N THR A 77 -8.14 16.85 -5.80
CA THR A 77 -9.47 17.39 -6.11
C THR A 77 -9.39 18.13 -7.43
N ASP A 78 -10.51 18.33 -8.14
CA ASP A 78 -10.51 19.15 -9.37
C ASP A 78 -9.84 20.52 -9.16
N GLU A 79 -10.13 21.16 -8.03
CA GLU A 79 -9.52 22.44 -7.65
C GLU A 79 -8.00 22.31 -7.44
N LYS A 80 -7.54 21.30 -6.69
CA LYS A 80 -6.12 21.09 -6.46
C LYS A 80 -5.39 20.75 -7.76
N CYS A 81 -5.99 19.92 -8.60
CA CYS A 81 -5.45 19.57 -9.92
C CYS A 81 -5.31 20.80 -10.81
N ALA A 82 -6.34 21.63 -10.90
CA ALA A 82 -6.30 22.87 -11.67
C ALA A 82 -5.26 23.87 -11.13
N SER A 83 -5.14 23.99 -9.81
CA SER A 83 -4.18 24.88 -9.16
C SER A 83 -2.73 24.39 -9.28
N PHE A 84 -2.50 23.08 -9.20
CA PHE A 84 -1.16 22.49 -9.23
C PHE A 84 -0.60 22.38 -10.64
N TYR A 85 -1.48 22.21 -11.65
CA TYR A 85 -1.09 22.10 -13.05
C TYR A 85 -1.74 23.20 -13.93
N PRO A 86 -1.48 24.48 -13.65
CA PRO A 86 -2.15 25.58 -14.34
C PRO A 86 -1.86 25.56 -15.85
N GLY A 87 -2.92 25.68 -16.67
CA GLY A 87 -2.81 25.73 -18.14
C GLY A 87 -2.41 24.41 -18.82
N SER A 88 -2.25 23.32 -18.08
CA SER A 88 -1.78 22.03 -18.62
C SER A 88 -2.91 21.08 -19.09
N GLY A 89 -4.15 21.40 -18.73
CA GLY A 89 -5.31 20.53 -18.93
C GLY A 89 -5.48 19.41 -17.90
N TYR A 90 -4.54 19.18 -16.98
CA TYR A 90 -4.68 18.20 -15.90
C TYR A 90 -5.50 18.76 -14.73
N ASN A 91 -6.78 19.06 -14.98
CA ASN A 91 -7.67 19.77 -14.05
C ASN A 91 -8.77 18.88 -13.45
N LYS A 92 -8.82 17.59 -13.79
CA LYS A 92 -9.82 16.65 -13.29
C LYS A 92 -9.22 15.66 -12.31
N GLN A 93 -9.85 15.47 -11.16
CA GLN A 93 -9.56 14.34 -10.29
C GLN A 93 -10.05 13.05 -10.93
N THR A 94 -9.24 12.00 -10.85
CA THR A 94 -9.67 10.64 -11.08
C THR A 94 -9.14 9.75 -9.96
N CYS A 95 -9.94 8.77 -9.52
CA CYS A 95 -9.59 7.86 -8.46
C CYS A 95 -10.07 6.45 -8.76
N ARG A 96 -9.36 5.44 -8.23
CA ARG A 96 -9.74 4.03 -8.31
C ARG A 96 -9.49 3.33 -6.99
N SER A 97 -10.27 2.30 -6.71
CA SER A 97 -10.02 1.39 -5.59
C SER A 97 -8.76 0.57 -5.84
N ILE A 98 -7.96 0.39 -4.80
CA ILE A 98 -6.79 -0.49 -4.79
C ILE A 98 -6.75 -1.27 -3.47
N LYS A 99 -5.84 -2.24 -3.38
CA LYS A 99 -5.54 -2.96 -2.13
C LYS A 99 -4.12 -2.66 -1.70
N LEU A 100 -3.96 -2.39 -0.41
CA LEU A 100 -2.67 -2.13 0.20
C LEU A 100 -2.25 -3.29 1.09
N CYS A 101 -1.02 -3.73 0.89
CA CYS A 101 -0.39 -4.79 1.65
C CYS A 101 0.61 -4.15 2.62
N LYS A 102 0.62 -4.62 3.87
CA LYS A 102 1.65 -4.26 4.86
C LYS A 102 2.95 -4.97 4.48
N ASN A 103 4.07 -4.28 4.63
CA ASN A 103 5.42 -4.80 4.37
C ASN A 103 5.78 -5.04 2.90
N TRP A 104 7.02 -4.70 2.57
CA TRP A 104 7.76 -5.38 1.51
C TRP A 104 8.14 -6.76 2.05
N PRO A 105 7.91 -7.88 1.32
CA PRO A 105 8.23 -9.22 1.82
C PRO A 105 9.69 -9.38 2.29
N ASP A 106 10.60 -8.54 1.79
CA ASP A 106 12.03 -8.57 2.12
C ASP A 106 12.49 -7.48 3.10
N GLN A 107 11.62 -6.56 3.56
CA GLN A 107 11.99 -5.43 4.44
C GLN A 107 11.04 -5.26 5.65
N PRO A 108 11.14 -6.13 6.67
CA PRO A 108 10.28 -6.09 7.86
C PRO A 108 10.46 -4.82 8.72
N GLN A 109 11.58 -4.10 8.56
CA GLN A 109 11.83 -2.82 9.24
C GLN A 109 10.91 -1.68 8.80
N LEU A 110 10.16 -1.84 7.70
CA LEU A 110 9.23 -0.84 7.16
C LEU A 110 7.79 -1.09 7.61
N GLY A 111 7.59 -1.61 8.82
CA GLY A 111 6.33 -2.16 9.33
C GLY A 111 5.09 -1.26 9.27
N ASP A 112 5.25 0.05 9.09
CA ASP A 112 4.14 1.01 8.96
C ASP A 112 3.90 1.50 7.52
N LEU A 113 4.63 0.94 6.55
CA LEU A 113 4.49 1.26 5.14
C LEU A 113 3.56 0.27 4.42
N TRP A 114 2.87 0.82 3.43
CA TRP A 114 1.92 0.16 2.57
C TRP A 114 2.41 0.12 1.13
N ILE A 115 2.24 -1.01 0.47
CA ILE A 115 2.50 -1.21 -0.97
C ILE A 115 1.22 -1.60 -1.71
N ASP A 116 1.10 -1.26 -2.99
CA ASP A 116 0.01 -1.75 -3.83
C ASP A 116 0.18 -3.27 -4.05
N CYS A 117 -0.77 -4.06 -3.55
CA CYS A 117 -0.73 -5.52 -3.63
C CYS A 117 -0.73 -6.04 -5.07
N GLU A 118 -1.27 -5.29 -6.03
CA GLU A 118 -1.43 -5.75 -7.42
C GLU A 118 -0.20 -5.49 -8.29
N LYS A 119 0.93 -5.10 -7.68
CA LYS A 119 2.18 -4.72 -8.37
C LYS A 119 3.37 -5.58 -7.99
N HIS A 120 3.18 -6.56 -7.10
CA HIS A 120 4.20 -7.48 -6.61
C HIS A 120 3.82 -8.93 -6.88
#